data_AF-A0A1I4RZ82-F1
#
_entry.id   AF-A0A1I4RZ82-F1
#
_cell.length_a   1.000
_cell.length_b   1.000
_cell.length_c   1.000
_cell.angle_alpha   90.00
_cell.angle_beta   90.00
_cell.angle_gamma   90.00
#
_symmetry.space_group_name_H-M   'P 1'
#
loop_
_entity.id
_entity.type
_entity.pdbx_description
1 polymer ?
#
loop_
_entity_poly.entity_id
_entity_poly.type
_entity_poly.pdbx_seq_one_letter_code
_entity_poly.pdbx_strand_id
1 'polypeptide(L)'
;MPRRASASLADTILSYLLAPWCLRAMPRATPEQRLARAVWCRDHCATFAGRWILVAFGLWLVQISPLGFLFVWGPVPVLALLFPLAFILGIAHLVAQIVAQKRAGPPPIDPPVERDEERHRD
;
A
#
# COMPACT_ATOMS: atom_id res chain seq x y z
N MET A 1 -19.50 -9.33 -20.07
CA MET A 1 -18.11 -9.33 -19.56
C MET A 1 -17.28 -8.35 -20.39
N PRO A 2 -16.83 -7.20 -19.89
CA PRO A 2 -15.97 -6.33 -20.68
C PRO A 2 -14.52 -6.85 -20.66
N ARG A 3 -13.94 -6.95 -21.85
CA ARG A 3 -12.53 -7.29 -22.13
C ARG A 3 -11.60 -6.40 -21.30
N ARG A 4 -10.76 -6.98 -20.43
CA ARG A 4 -9.65 -6.24 -19.79
C ARG A 4 -8.65 -5.87 -20.88
N ALA A 5 -8.59 -4.58 -21.22
CA ALA A 5 -7.46 -4.04 -21.96
C ALA A 5 -6.16 -4.38 -21.20
N SER A 6 -5.14 -4.83 -21.92
CA SER A 6 -3.82 -5.08 -21.35
C SER A 6 -3.30 -3.79 -20.71
N ALA A 7 -3.26 -3.74 -19.38
CA ALA A 7 -2.76 -2.59 -18.64
C ALA A 7 -1.33 -2.30 -19.10
N SER A 8 -1.06 -1.04 -19.46
CA SER A 8 0.28 -0.64 -19.86
C SER A 8 1.25 -0.79 -18.68
N LEU A 9 2.55 -0.96 -18.93
CA LEU A 9 3.56 -0.97 -17.87
C LEU A 9 3.46 0.29 -16.99
N ALA A 10 3.13 1.43 -17.60
CA ALA A 10 2.85 2.67 -16.90
C ALA A 10 1.63 2.54 -15.98
N ASP A 11 0.52 1.94 -16.41
CA ASP A 11 -0.63 1.66 -15.55
C ASP A 11 -0.28 0.70 -14.40
N THR A 12 0.58 -0.28 -14.65
CA THR A 12 1.09 -1.17 -13.60
C THR A 12 1.91 -0.38 -12.60
N ILE A 13 2.90 0.39 -13.04
CA ILE A 13 3.74 1.22 -12.16
C ILE A 13 2.91 2.26 -11.40
N LEU A 14 1.94 2.89 -12.06
CA LEU A 14 1.01 3.84 -11.44
C LEU A 14 0.09 3.13 -10.44
N SER A 15 -0.39 1.92 -10.73
CA SER A 15 -1.19 1.13 -9.77
C SER A 15 -0.39 0.66 -8.56
N TYR A 16 0.93 0.51 -8.73
CA TYR A 16 1.85 0.18 -7.66
C TYR A 16 2.19 1.40 -6.79
N LEU A 17 2.34 2.58 -7.38
CA LEU A 17 2.76 3.82 -6.71
C LEU A 17 1.62 4.73 -6.22
N LEU A 18 0.47 4.73 -6.90
CA LEU A 18 -0.59 5.72 -6.68
C LEU A 18 -1.83 5.13 -6.01
N ALA A 19 -2.13 5.68 -4.83
CA ALA A 19 -3.39 5.54 -4.09
C ALA A 19 -4.68 5.52 -4.96
N PRO A 20 -4.83 6.32 -6.05
CA PRO A 20 -6.04 6.29 -6.87
C PRO A 20 -6.41 4.93 -7.46
N TRP A 21 -5.45 4.05 -7.74
CA TRP A 21 -5.77 2.74 -8.31
C TRP A 21 -6.38 1.82 -7.26
N CYS A 22 -5.83 1.78 -6.05
CA CYS A 22 -6.50 1.06 -4.99
C CYS A 22 -7.81 1.73 -4.55
N LEU A 23 -7.90 3.05 -4.60
CA LEU A 23 -9.17 3.76 -4.37
C LEU A 23 -10.26 3.37 -5.38
N ARG A 24 -9.93 2.83 -6.57
CA ARG A 24 -10.94 2.26 -7.49
C ARG A 24 -11.65 1.03 -6.92
N ALA A 25 -10.98 0.25 -6.08
CA ALA A 25 -11.56 -0.91 -5.41
C ALA A 25 -12.23 -0.55 -4.07
N MET A 26 -12.14 0.72 -3.65
CA MET A 26 -12.70 1.17 -2.38
C MET A 26 -14.24 1.18 -2.45
N PRO A 27 -14.94 0.61 -1.45
CA PRO A 27 -16.39 0.75 -1.32
C PRO A 27 -16.81 2.23 -1.25
N ARG A 28 -17.99 2.55 -1.79
CA ARG A 28 -18.48 3.94 -1.85
C ARG A 28 -18.72 4.49 -0.44
N ALA A 29 -18.75 5.81 -0.34
CA ALA A 29 -19.02 6.52 0.92
C ALA A 29 -20.51 6.49 1.34
N THR A 30 -21.25 5.43 1.00
CA THR A 30 -22.66 5.30 1.43
C THR A 30 -22.74 4.81 2.88
N PRO A 31 -23.81 5.13 3.63
CA PRO A 31 -23.98 4.71 5.01
C PRO A 31 -23.87 3.18 5.17
N GLU A 32 -24.45 2.45 4.22
CA GLU A 32 -24.50 0.98 4.17
C GLU A 32 -23.12 0.35 3.96
N GLN A 33 -22.23 1.04 3.23
CA GLN A 33 -20.89 0.54 2.89
C GLN A 33 -19.79 1.10 3.80
N ARG A 34 -20.15 1.90 4.82
CA ARG A 34 -19.19 2.57 5.72
C ARG A 34 -18.30 1.57 6.45
N LEU A 35 -18.87 0.45 6.90
CA LEU A 35 -18.15 -0.62 7.60
C LEU A 35 -17.22 -1.39 6.67
N ALA A 36 -17.71 -1.78 5.48
CA ALA A 36 -16.91 -2.41 4.44
C ALA A 36 -15.74 -1.51 3.98
N ARG A 37 -15.97 -0.20 3.89
CA ARG A 37 -14.93 0.79 3.55
C ARG A 37 -13.87 0.89 4.64
N ALA A 38 -14.26 0.85 5.92
CA ALA A 38 -13.32 0.88 7.04
C ALA A 38 -12.45 -0.38 7.09
N VAL A 39 -13.04 -1.56 6.86
CA VAL A 39 -12.32 -2.84 6.76
C VAL A 39 -11.35 -2.81 5.58
N TRP A 40 -11.81 -2.39 4.39
CA TRP A 40 -10.96 -2.28 3.21
C TRP A 40 -9.76 -1.34 3.44
N CYS A 41 -9.99 -0.17 4.07
CA CYS A 41 -8.92 0.74 4.44
C CYS A 41 -7.92 0.10 5.40
N ARG A 42 -8.40 -0.57 6.46
CA ARG A 42 -7.53 -1.27 7.41
C ARG A 42 -6.62 -2.28 6.71
N ASP A 43 -7.20 -3.09 5.83
CA ASP A 43 -6.49 -4.20 5.18
C ASP A 43 -5.47 -3.73 4.13
N HIS A 44 -5.72 -2.58 3.48
CA HIS A 44 -4.84 -2.07 2.43
C HIS A 44 -3.87 -0.97 2.91
N CYS A 45 -4.09 -0.39 4.08
CA CYS A 45 -3.25 0.72 4.56
C CYS A 45 -1.80 0.29 4.80
N ALA A 46 -1.58 -0.92 5.35
CA ALA A 46 -0.23 -1.47 5.57
C ALA A 46 0.54 -1.59 4.26
N THR A 47 -0.15 -2.02 3.21
CA THR A 47 0.38 -2.12 1.86
C THR A 47 0.76 -0.73 1.30
N PHE A 48 -0.04 0.32 1.53
CA PHE A 48 0.34 1.68 1.13
C PHE A 48 1.54 2.20 1.90
N ALA A 49 1.54 2.06 3.23
CA ALA A 49 2.63 2.50 4.09
C ALA A 49 3.95 1.82 3.69
N GLY A 50 3.92 0.49 3.58
CA GLY A 50 5.09 -0.30 3.19
C GLY A 50 5.62 0.07 1.81
N ARG A 51 4.74 0.34 0.84
CA ARG A 51 5.15 0.78 -0.51
C ARG A 51 5.87 2.12 -0.49
N TRP A 52 5.33 3.10 0.20
CA TRP A 52 5.96 4.43 0.31
C TRP A 52 7.28 4.39 1.09
N ILE A 53 7.37 3.56 2.13
CA ILE A 53 8.63 3.32 2.86
C ILE A 53 9.66 2.64 1.94
N LEU A 54 9.26 1.64 1.15
CA LEU A 54 10.14 0.97 0.20
C LEU A 54 10.65 1.92 -0.89
N VAL A 55 9.77 2.78 -1.42
CA VAL A 55 10.14 3.83 -2.38
C VAL A 55 11.13 4.80 -1.76
N ALA A 56 10.86 5.30 -0.55
CA ALA A 56 11.78 6.17 0.16
C ALA A 56 13.15 5.51 0.34
N PHE A 57 13.17 4.28 0.84
CA PHE A 57 14.40 3.53 1.04
C PHE A 57 15.16 3.31 -0.28
N GLY A 58 14.46 2.94 -1.36
CA GLY A 58 15.04 2.81 -2.69
C GLY A 58 15.64 4.11 -3.22
N LEU A 59 14.92 5.23 -3.08
CA LEU A 59 15.42 6.56 -3.46
C LEU A 59 16.71 6.90 -2.71
N TRP A 60 16.75 6.63 -1.40
CA TRP A 60 17.93 6.87 -0.57
C TRP A 60 19.11 6.00 -1.00
N LEU A 61 18.90 4.69 -1.17
CA LEU A 61 19.95 3.76 -1.58
C LEU A 61 20.54 4.10 -2.94
N VAL A 62 19.70 4.41 -3.93
CA VAL A 62 20.17 4.83 -5.26
C VAL A 62 20.99 6.11 -5.13
N GLN A 63 20.52 7.10 -4.36
CA GLN A 63 21.19 8.38 -4.22
C GLN A 63 22.56 8.31 -3.53
N ILE A 64 22.73 7.43 -2.53
CA ILE A 64 24.02 7.25 -1.83
C ILE A 64 24.97 6.30 -2.58
N SER A 65 24.45 5.53 -3.55
CA SER A 65 25.26 4.67 -4.40
C SER A 65 26.00 5.48 -5.48
N PRO A 66 26.98 4.89 -6.18
CA PRO A 66 27.60 5.52 -7.35
C PRO A 66 26.60 5.88 -8.47
N LEU A 67 25.46 5.19 -8.58
CA LEU A 67 24.41 5.58 -9.53
C LEU A 67 23.78 6.94 -9.19
N GLY A 68 23.86 7.37 -7.94
CA GLY A 68 23.30 8.63 -7.46
C GLY A 68 23.84 9.86 -8.20
N PHE A 69 25.07 9.80 -8.72
CA PHE A 69 25.66 10.87 -9.52
C PHE A 69 24.88 11.19 -10.80
N LEU A 70 24.15 10.21 -11.36
CA LEU A 70 23.27 10.41 -12.52
C LEU A 70 22.05 11.29 -12.21
N PHE A 71 21.72 11.44 -10.93
CA PHE A 71 20.55 12.18 -10.45
C PHE A 71 20.92 13.45 -9.68
N VAL A 72 22.14 13.95 -9.91
CA VAL A 72 22.59 15.24 -9.37
C VAL A 72 22.45 16.30 -10.46
N TRP A 73 21.63 17.33 -10.21
CA TRP A 73 21.50 18.47 -11.10
C TRP A 73 22.24 19.67 -10.51
N GLY A 74 23.44 19.95 -11.02
CA GLY A 74 24.33 20.96 -10.41
C GLY A 74 24.77 20.48 -9.01
N PRO A 75 24.47 21.22 -7.92
CA PRO A 75 24.71 20.75 -6.55
C PRO A 75 23.51 20.01 -5.93
N VAL A 76 22.42 19.79 -6.69
CA VAL A 76 21.14 19.33 -6.13
C VAL A 76 20.99 17.80 -6.27
N PRO A 77 20.96 17.03 -5.16
CA PRO A 77 20.71 15.59 -5.19
C PRO A 77 19.21 15.30 -5.32
N VAL A 78 18.74 15.17 -6.56
CA VAL A 78 17.29 15.15 -6.87
C VAL A 78 16.56 14.01 -6.15
N LEU A 79 17.14 12.81 -6.08
CA LEU A 79 16.49 11.67 -5.41
C LEU A 79 16.49 11.83 -3.88
N ALA A 80 17.52 12.46 -3.30
CA ALA A 80 17.53 12.78 -1.87
C ALA A 80 16.38 13.72 -1.50
N LEU A 81 16.00 14.64 -2.40
CA LEU A 81 14.87 15.55 -2.15
C LEU A 81 13.51 14.86 -2.21
N LEU A 82 13.40 13.77 -2.98
CA LEU A 82 12.18 12.97 -3.06
C LEU A 82 12.02 12.00 -1.87
N PHE A 83 13.14 11.62 -1.24
CA PHE A 83 13.14 10.80 -0.03
C PHE A 83 12.19 11.30 1.07
N PRO A 84 12.30 12.55 1.58
CA PRO A 84 11.46 13.01 2.69
C PRO A 84 9.98 12.99 2.33
N LEU A 85 9.61 13.31 1.08
CA LEU A 85 8.22 13.23 0.62
C LEU A 85 7.69 11.80 0.68
N ALA A 86 8.40 10.85 0.08
CA ALA A 86 8.01 9.45 0.09
C ALA A 86 7.97 8.88 1.52
N PHE A 87 8.94 9.26 2.35
CA PHE A 87 9.02 8.81 3.74
C PHE A 87 7.85 9.35 4.59
N ILE A 88 7.53 10.64 4.49
CA ILE A 88 6.39 11.25 5.19
C ILE A 88 5.08 10.58 4.78
N LEU A 89 4.89 10.31 3.48
CA LEU A 89 3.70 9.58 3.01
C LEU A 89 3.63 8.18 3.61
N GLY A 90 4.74 7.45 3.67
CA GLY A 90 4.81 6.13 4.32
C GLY A 90 4.43 6.18 5.79
N ILE A 91 5.03 7.11 6.55
CA ILE A 91 4.75 7.30 7.97
C ILE A 91 3.29 7.72 8.21
N ALA A 92 2.74 8.62 7.39
CA ALA A 92 1.34 9.06 7.53
C ALA A 92 0.36 7.89 7.40
N HIS A 93 0.58 6.98 6.43
CA HIS A 93 -0.24 5.78 6.27
C HIS A 93 -0.07 4.80 7.44
N LEU A 94 1.16 4.66 7.97
CA LEU A 94 1.45 3.80 9.11
C LEU A 94 0.78 4.32 10.39
N VAL A 95 0.89 5.62 10.67
CA VAL A 95 0.23 6.26 11.82
C VAL A 95 -1.29 6.12 11.70
N ALA A 96 -1.85 6.29 10.50
CA ALA A 96 -3.28 6.11 10.28
C ALA A 96 -3.74 4.68 10.64
N GLN A 97 -2.93 3.66 10.36
CA GLN A 97 -3.21 2.28 10.80
C GLN A 97 -3.18 2.13 12.30
N ILE A 98 -2.14 2.63 12.98
CA ILE A 98 -2.02 2.51 14.43
C ILE A 98 -3.23 3.15 15.11
N VAL A 99 -3.64 4.33 14.64
CA VAL A 99 -4.83 5.02 15.16
C VAL A 99 -6.10 4.23 14.87
N ALA A 100 -6.25 3.69 13.65
CA ALA A 100 -7.42 2.90 13.28
C ALA A 100 -7.51 1.58 14.08
N GLN A 101 -6.40 0.87 14.26
CA GLN A 101 -6.33 -0.36 15.06
C GLN A 101 -6.62 -0.08 16.53
N LYS A 102 -6.05 0.99 17.11
CA LYS A 102 -6.37 1.41 18.48
C LYS A 102 -7.87 1.70 18.67
N ARG A 103 -8.55 2.25 17.66
CA ARG A 103 -10.00 2.52 17.71
C ARG A 103 -10.87 1.28 17.48
N ALA A 104 -10.41 0.32 16.67
CA ALA A 104 -11.18 -0.88 16.33
C ALA A 104 -11.19 -1.95 17.43
N GLY A 105 -10.22 -1.90 18.36
CA GLY A 105 -10.06 -2.92 19.41
C GLY A 105 -9.27 -4.15 18.93
N PRO A 106 -9.04 -5.13 19.82
CA PRO A 106 -8.33 -6.35 19.45
C PRO A 106 -9.05 -7.06 18.29
N PRO A 107 -8.33 -7.61 17.31
CA PRO A 107 -8.96 -8.31 16.19
C PRO A 107 -9.83 -9.46 16.72
N PRO A 108 -11.08 -9.59 16.25
CA PRO A 108 -11.88 -10.77 16.54
C PRO A 108 -11.09 -12.01 16.13
N ILE A 109 -10.97 -12.99 17.04
CA ILE A 109 -10.38 -14.29 16.70
C ILE A 109 -11.39 -14.97 15.79
N ASP A 110 -11.04 -15.20 14.52
CA ASP A 110 -11.87 -15.98 13.62
C ASP A 110 -12.08 -17.38 14.21
N PRO A 111 -13.30 -17.93 14.16
CA PRO A 111 -13.53 -19.30 14.63
C PRO A 111 -12.62 -20.25 13.83
N PRO A 112 -12.12 -21.32 14.46
CA PRO A 112 -11.24 -22.26 13.81
C PRO A 112 -11.87 -22.79 12.52
N VAL A 113 -11.12 -22.75 11.41
CA VAL A 113 -11.52 -23.36 10.14
C VAL A 113 -11.68 -24.86 10.39
N GLU A 114 -12.89 -25.38 10.18
CA GLU A 114 -13.15 -26.82 10.18
C GLU A 114 -12.23 -27.46 9.14
N ARG A 115 -11.35 -28.37 9.57
CA ARG A 115 -10.55 -29.17 8.64
C ARG A 115 -11.47 -30.23 8.05
N ASP A 116 -11.49 -30.35 6.73
CA ASP A 116 -12.13 -31.46 6.02
C ASP A 116 -11.42 -32.79 6.37
N GLU A 117 -11.72 -33.38 7.52
CA GLU A 117 -11.15 -34.66 7.96
C GLU A 117 -11.79 -35.88 7.25
N GLU A 118 -12.79 -35.68 6.39
CA GLU A 118 -13.58 -36.78 5.82
C GLU A 118 -13.12 -37.31 4.46
N ARG A 119 -12.10 -36.73 3.80
CA ARG A 119 -11.65 -37.18 2.47
C ARG A 119 -10.61 -38.32 2.49
N HIS A 120 -10.52 -39.12 3.55
CA HIS A 120 -9.55 -40.24 3.65
C HIS A 120 -10.16 -41.58 4.11
N ARG A 121 -11.48 -41.73 4.04
CA ARG A 121 -12.16 -43.03 4.19
C ARG A 121 -13.07 -43.29 3.00
N ASP A 122 -12.51 -43.63 1.86
CA ASP A 122 -13.16 -44.41 0.78
C ASP A 122 -12.08 -45.10 -0.05
#